data_AF-A0A2H5XY62-F1
#
_entry.id   AF-A0A2H5XY62-F1
#
_cell.length_a   1.000
_cell.length_b   1.000
_cell.length_c   1.000
_cell.angle_alpha   90.00
_cell.angle_beta   90.00
_cell.angle_gamma   90.00
#
_symmetry.space_group_name_H-M   'P 1'
#
loop_
_entity.id
_entity.type
_entity.pdbx_description
1 polymer ?
#
loop_
_entity_poly.entity_id
_entity_poly.type
_entity_poly.pdbx_seq_one_letter_code
_entity_poly.pdbx_strand_id
1 'polypeptide(L)'
;MVTGTLSFDALLVACRELLPRLQSRFAAYQAENFPERVPEFFCLELCGEAGELANLEKKRWKGIEIPVDKLADEAADVLIALVNYANACNIDLASAVTAKLGTIEKARQESQGRSL
;
A
#
# COMPACT_ATOMS: atom_id res chain seq x y z
N MET A 1 -10.20 -6.27 33.26
CA MET A 1 -10.70 -5.49 32.11
C MET A 1 -9.59 -5.50 31.06
N VAL A 2 -9.74 -6.27 29.99
CA VAL A 2 -8.83 -6.19 28.84
C VAL A 2 -9.34 -5.02 28.01
N THR A 3 -8.64 -3.90 28.05
CA THR A 3 -8.87 -2.79 27.12
C THR A 3 -8.52 -3.29 25.73
N GLY A 4 -9.52 -3.74 24.97
CA GLY A 4 -9.35 -4.01 23.55
C GLY A 4 -8.87 -2.73 22.90
N THR A 5 -7.67 -2.74 22.34
CA THR A 5 -7.16 -1.64 21.52
C THR A 5 -8.20 -1.38 20.42
N LEU A 6 -8.69 -0.14 20.30
CA LEU A 6 -9.62 0.23 19.24
C LEU A 6 -9.01 -0.15 17.88
N SER A 7 -9.84 -0.58 16.92
CA SER A 7 -9.37 -1.11 15.62
C SER A 7 -8.42 -0.15 14.90
N PHE A 8 -8.62 1.16 15.07
CA PHE A 8 -7.75 2.20 14.55
C PHE A 8 -6.35 2.20 15.20
N ASP A 9 -6.27 2.16 16.54
CA ASP A 9 -5.00 2.12 17.25
C ASP A 9 -4.22 0.85 16.92
N ALA A 10 -4.91 -0.28 16.81
CA ALA A 10 -4.31 -1.55 16.40
C ALA A 10 -3.73 -1.48 14.98
N LEU A 11 -4.42 -0.82 14.04
CA LEU A 11 -3.92 -0.56 12.70
C LEU A 11 -2.67 0.33 12.72
N LEU A 12 -2.65 1.40 13.52
CA LEU A 12 -1.47 2.27 13.62
C LEU A 12 -0.25 1.52 14.18
N VAL A 13 -0.45 0.65 15.17
CA VAL A 13 0.61 -0.22 15.70
C VAL A 13 1.13 -1.14 14.59
N ALA A 14 0.24 -1.82 13.88
CA ALA A 14 0.62 -2.71 12.78
C ALA A 14 1.42 -1.99 11.69
N CYS A 15 1.00 -0.78 11.28
CA CYS A 15 1.75 0.03 10.32
C CYS A 15 3.18 0.33 10.80
N ARG A 16 3.33 0.75 12.07
CA ARG A 16 4.64 1.10 12.64
C ARG A 16 5.57 -0.10 12.79
N GLU A 17 5.03 -1.28 13.03
CA GLU A 17 5.83 -2.49 13.21
C GLU A 17 6.17 -3.17 11.89
N LEU A 18 5.21 -3.28 10.96
CA LEU A 18 5.34 -4.10 9.76
C LEU A 18 5.94 -3.34 8.59
N LEU A 19 5.56 -2.08 8.34
CA LEU A 19 6.03 -1.34 7.17
C LEU A 19 7.55 -1.12 7.14
N PRO A 20 8.23 -0.75 8.25
CA PRO A 20 9.69 -0.59 8.23
C PRO A 20 10.41 -1.92 7.99
N ARG A 21 9.87 -3.01 8.53
CA ARG A 21 10.40 -4.37 8.30
C ARG A 21 10.21 -4.78 6.84
N LEU A 22 9.05 -4.49 6.26
CA LEU A 22 8.78 -4.78 4.86
C LEU A 22 9.71 -3.97 3.94
N GLN A 23 9.78 -2.64 4.12
CA GLN A 23 10.66 -1.76 3.35
C GLN A 23 12.12 -2.21 3.39
N SER A 24 12.65 -2.52 4.57
CA SER A 24 14.04 -2.99 4.71
C SER A 24 14.30 -4.33 4.04
N ARG A 25 13.34 -5.27 4.07
CA ARG A 25 13.47 -6.57 3.38
C ARG A 25 13.41 -6.42 1.87
N PHE A 26 12.52 -5.58 1.34
CA PHE A 26 12.48 -5.27 -0.09
C PHE A 26 13.76 -4.57 -0.56
N ALA A 27 14.25 -3.59 0.21
CA ALA A 27 15.51 -2.90 -0.12
C ALA A 27 16.70 -3.87 -0.16
N ALA A 28 16.81 -4.77 0.82
CA ALA A 28 17.87 -5.78 0.86
C ALA A 28 17.77 -6.75 -0.32
N TYR A 29 16.56 -7.27 -0.61
CA TYR A 29 16.33 -8.18 -1.72
C TYR A 29 16.66 -7.52 -3.07
N GLN A 30 16.25 -6.26 -3.27
CA GLN A 30 16.56 -5.50 -4.47
C GLN A 30 18.08 -5.32 -4.64
N ALA A 31 18.78 -4.89 -3.59
CA ALA A 31 20.23 -4.67 -3.65
C ALA A 31 21.05 -5.95 -3.87
N GLU A 32 20.56 -7.10 -3.39
CA GLU A 32 21.23 -8.40 -3.55
C GLU A 32 21.03 -8.99 -4.95
N ASN A 33 19.86 -8.78 -5.57
CA ASN A 33 19.45 -9.55 -6.75
C ASN A 33 19.33 -8.73 -8.03
N PHE A 34 19.29 -7.40 -7.94
CA PHE A 34 19.01 -6.53 -9.08
C PHE A 34 19.95 -5.31 -9.12
N PRO A 35 20.21 -4.74 -10.32
CA PRO A 35 20.95 -3.48 -10.41
C PRO A 35 20.14 -2.34 -9.78
N GLU A 36 20.85 -1.36 -9.23
CA GLU A 36 20.22 -0.14 -8.70
C GLU A 36 19.38 0.55 -9.77
N ARG A 37 18.18 1.01 -9.37
CA ARG A 37 17.21 1.70 -10.22
C ARG A 37 16.84 3.04 -9.61
N VAL A 38 16.64 4.02 -10.48
CA VAL A 38 16.19 5.36 -10.09
C VAL A 38 14.69 5.38 -9.77
N PRO A 39 14.21 6.34 -8.95
CA PRO A 39 12.79 6.43 -8.61
C PRO A 39 11.83 6.48 -9.80
N GLU A 40 12.23 7.11 -10.90
CA GLU A 40 11.42 7.22 -12.12
C GLU A 40 11.11 5.86 -12.74
N PHE A 41 12.06 4.90 -12.65
CA PHE A 41 11.85 3.53 -13.11
C PHE A 41 10.71 2.89 -12.33
N PHE A 42 10.77 2.91 -10.99
CA PHE A 42 9.76 2.32 -10.13
C PHE A 42 8.40 3.05 -10.22
N CYS A 43 8.41 4.36 -10.49
CA CYS A 43 7.18 5.12 -10.70
C CYS A 43 6.45 4.66 -11.98
N LEU A 44 7.20 4.40 -13.05
CA LEU A 44 6.63 3.86 -14.29
C LEU A 44 6.18 2.41 -14.14
N GLU A 45 6.94 1.59 -13.43
CA GLU A 45 6.56 0.21 -13.06
C GLU A 45 5.24 0.21 -12.27
N LEU A 46 5.14 1.02 -11.20
CA LEU A 46 3.91 1.18 -10.42
C LEU A 46 2.70 1.59 -11.28
N CYS A 47 2.91 2.49 -12.24
CA CYS A 47 1.86 2.91 -13.17
C CYS A 47 1.42 1.75 -14.09
N GLY A 48 2.37 0.94 -14.54
CA GLY A 48 2.14 -0.29 -15.31
C GLY A 48 1.26 -1.25 -14.52
N GLU A 49 1.71 -1.70 -13.35
CA GLU A 49 1.02 -2.72 -12.54
C GLU A 49 -0.37 -2.26 -12.10
N ALA A 50 -0.52 -0.98 -11.73
CA ALA A 50 -1.83 -0.41 -11.41
C ALA A 50 -2.76 -0.39 -12.62
N GLY A 51 -2.21 -0.18 -13.82
CA GLY A 51 -2.94 -0.26 -15.08
C GLY A 51 -3.38 -1.68 -15.43
N GLU A 52 -2.55 -2.68 -15.15
CA GLU A 52 -2.88 -4.10 -15.35
C GLU A 52 -4.01 -4.54 -14.42
N LEU A 53 -3.90 -4.23 -13.12
CA LEU A 53 -4.97 -4.44 -12.14
C LEU A 53 -6.29 -3.78 -12.57
N ALA A 54 -6.23 -2.49 -12.94
CA ALA A 54 -7.41 -1.76 -13.41
C ALA A 54 -8.01 -2.35 -14.69
N ASN A 55 -7.19 -2.90 -15.57
CA ASN A 55 -7.65 -3.55 -16.79
C ASN A 55 -8.39 -4.88 -16.50
N LEU A 56 -7.93 -5.66 -15.52
CA LEU A 56 -8.66 -6.84 -15.05
C LEU A 56 -10.01 -6.46 -14.44
N GLU A 57 -10.05 -5.43 -13.59
CA GLU A 57 -11.30 -4.95 -12.99
C GLU A 57 -12.27 -4.43 -14.06
N LYS A 58 -11.78 -3.70 -15.07
CA LYS A 58 -12.57 -3.28 -16.24
C LYS A 58 -13.17 -4.48 -16.98
N LYS A 59 -12.45 -5.59 -17.11
CA LYS A 59 -12.97 -6.82 -17.74
C LYS A 59 -14.09 -7.43 -16.88
N ARG A 60 -13.90 -7.52 -15.56
CA ARG A 60 -14.95 -7.96 -14.62
C ARG A 60 -16.20 -7.11 -14.72
N TRP A 61 -16.05 -5.79 -14.76
CA TRP A 61 -17.17 -4.86 -14.92
C TRP A 61 -17.95 -5.10 -16.23
N LYS A 62 -17.28 -5.54 -17.29
CA LYS A 62 -17.90 -5.93 -18.57
C LYS A 62 -18.51 -7.35 -18.57
N GLY A 63 -18.55 -8.02 -17.42
CA GLY A 63 -19.10 -9.37 -17.28
C GLY A 63 -18.14 -10.49 -17.69
N ILE A 64 -16.85 -10.20 -17.89
CA ILE A 64 -15.84 -11.24 -18.14
C ILE A 64 -15.41 -11.83 -16.80
N GLU A 65 -15.51 -13.14 -16.67
CA GLU A 65 -15.00 -13.85 -15.50
C GLU A 65 -13.47 -13.80 -15.48
N ILE A 66 -12.91 -13.23 -14.40
CA ILE A 66 -11.47 -13.16 -14.17
C ILE A 66 -11.17 -13.96 -12.90
N PRO A 67 -10.31 -15.00 -12.98
CA PRO A 67 -9.87 -15.76 -11.82
C PRO A 67 -9.33 -14.84 -10.72
N VAL A 68 -9.65 -15.13 -9.46
CA VAL A 68 -9.21 -14.30 -8.33
C VAL A 68 -7.68 -14.25 -8.21
N ASP A 69 -6.99 -15.34 -8.55
CA ASP A 69 -5.53 -15.42 -8.51
C ASP A 69 -4.89 -14.37 -9.43
N LYS A 70 -5.49 -14.09 -10.60
CA LYS A 70 -4.99 -13.04 -11.48
C LYS A 70 -5.08 -11.65 -10.85
N LEU A 71 -6.15 -11.36 -10.10
CA LEU A 71 -6.21 -10.09 -9.37
C LEU A 71 -5.23 -10.05 -8.22
N ALA A 72 -5.01 -11.18 -7.55
CA ALA A 72 -4.06 -11.27 -6.46
C ALA A 72 -2.63 -11.02 -6.94
N ASP A 73 -2.27 -11.56 -8.11
CA ASP A 73 -0.99 -11.33 -8.78
C ASP A 73 -0.79 -9.83 -9.05
N GLU A 74 -1.70 -9.17 -9.79
CA GLU A 74 -1.56 -7.73 -10.09
C GLU A 74 -1.58 -6.86 -8.83
N ALA A 75 -2.35 -7.24 -7.80
CA ALA A 75 -2.36 -6.51 -6.53
C ALA A 75 -1.04 -6.66 -5.78
N ALA A 76 -0.39 -7.81 -5.86
CA ALA A 76 0.94 -8.03 -5.31
C ALA A 76 1.99 -7.20 -6.07
N ASP A 77 1.92 -7.17 -7.40
CA ASP A 77 2.83 -6.39 -8.23
C ASP A 77 2.73 -4.88 -7.93
N VAL A 78 1.50 -4.36 -7.76
CA VAL A 78 1.27 -2.98 -7.30
C VAL A 78 1.92 -2.70 -5.94
N LEU A 79 1.79 -3.62 -4.98
CA LEU A 79 2.38 -3.45 -3.65
C LEU A 79 3.92 -3.45 -3.73
N ILE A 80 4.49 -4.37 -4.50
CA ILE A 80 5.93 -4.50 -4.69
C ILE A 80 6.49 -3.21 -5.32
N ALA A 81 5.88 -2.76 -6.41
CA ALA A 81 6.28 -1.55 -7.11
C ALA A 81 6.17 -0.31 -6.20
N LEU A 82 5.09 -0.19 -5.42
CA LEU A 82 4.92 0.92 -4.47
C LEU A 82 6.00 0.94 -3.38
N VAL A 83 6.32 -0.22 -2.80
CA VAL A 83 7.36 -0.31 -1.75
C VAL A 83 8.73 0.02 -2.32
N ASN A 84 9.07 -0.50 -3.51
CA ASN A 84 10.35 -0.20 -4.17
C ASN A 84 10.46 1.28 -4.55
N TYR A 85 9.39 1.88 -5.07
CA TYR A 85 9.33 3.32 -5.33
C TYR A 85 9.56 4.13 -4.05
N ALA A 86 8.86 3.80 -2.97
CA ALA A 86 9.03 4.49 -1.69
C ALA A 86 10.47 4.37 -1.16
N ASN A 87 11.08 3.19 -1.26
CA ASN A 87 12.47 2.97 -0.88
C ASN A 87 13.43 3.82 -1.73
N ALA A 88 13.26 3.84 -3.06
CA ALA A 88 14.10 4.64 -3.96
C ALA A 88 13.98 6.14 -3.69
N CYS A 89 12.81 6.61 -3.25
CA CYS A 89 12.60 8.00 -2.83
C CYS A 89 13.01 8.29 -1.37
N ASN A 90 13.52 7.32 -0.63
CA ASN A 90 13.79 7.43 0.82
C ASN A 90 12.55 7.88 1.63
N ILE A 91 11.36 7.41 1.25
CA ILE A 91 10.11 7.67 1.95
C ILE A 91 9.94 6.65 3.09
N ASP A 92 9.72 7.15 4.30
CA ASP A 92 9.24 6.33 5.42
C ASP A 92 7.72 6.08 5.26
N LEU A 93 7.36 4.88 4.77
CA LEU A 93 5.96 4.52 4.56
C LEU A 93 5.19 4.43 5.89
N ALA A 94 5.83 4.02 6.99
CA ALA A 94 5.15 3.91 8.27
C ALA A 94 4.70 5.30 8.76
N SER A 95 5.60 6.27 8.71
CA SER A 95 5.28 7.66 9.06
C SER A 95 4.24 8.26 8.11
N ALA A 96 4.40 8.08 6.79
CA ALA A 96 3.48 8.63 5.80
C ALA A 96 2.06 8.06 5.92
N VAL A 97 1.92 6.73 6.04
CA VAL A 97 0.63 6.05 6.16
C VAL A 97 -0.05 6.41 7.47
N THR A 98 0.67 6.39 8.61
CA THR A 98 0.06 6.70 9.92
C THR A 98 -0.39 8.15 10.02
N ALA A 99 0.37 9.10 9.47
CA ALA A 99 -0.03 10.51 9.40
C ALA A 99 -1.29 10.69 8.53
N LYS A 100 -1.35 10.02 7.37
CA LYS A 100 -2.51 10.07 6.48
C LYS A 100 -3.76 9.45 7.13
N LEU A 101 -3.61 8.29 7.78
CA LEU A 101 -4.68 7.64 8.53
C LEU A 101 -5.22 8.52 9.66
N GLY A 102 -4.34 9.22 10.40
CA GLY A 102 -4.77 10.19 11.42
C GLY A 102 -5.63 11.32 10.85
N THR A 103 -5.28 11.81 9.66
CA THR A 103 -6.07 12.84 8.96
C THR A 103 -7.45 12.30 8.55
N ILE A 104 -7.50 11.09 7.99
CA ILE A 104 -8.74 10.43 7.57
C ILE A 104 -9.66 10.18 8.77
N GLU A 105 -9.11 9.68 9.86
CA GLU A 105 -9.87 9.36 11.07
C GLU A 105 -10.47 10.63 11.70
N LYS A 106 -9.71 11.73 11.76
CA LYS A 106 -10.23 13.02 12.20
C LYS A 106 -11.40 13.49 11.34
N ALA A 107 -11.27 13.42 10.01
CA ALA A 107 -12.33 13.81 9.09
C ALA A 107 -13.59 12.94 9.22
N ARG A 108 -13.42 11.63 9.48
CA ARG A 108 -14.52 10.69 9.74
C ARG A 108 -15.30 11.07 11.00
N GLN A 109 -14.60 11.38 12.09
CA GLN A 109 -15.21 11.78 13.37
C GLN A 109 -15.96 13.11 13.25
N GLU A 110 -15.38 14.11 12.57
CA GLU A 110 -16.02 15.40 12.33
C GLU A 110 -17.31 15.28 11.49
N SER A 111 -17.30 14.39 10.49
CA SER A 111 -18.47 14.15 9.63
C SER A 111 -19.62 13.45 10.38
N GLN A 112 -19.29 12.54 11.30
CA GLN A 112 -20.28 11.91 12.18
C GLN A 112 -20.87 12.90 13.18
N GLY A 113 -20.06 13.81 13.73
CA GLY A 113 -20.52 14.86 14.64
C GLY A 113 -21.39 15.94 13.98
N ARG A 114 -21.35 16.09 12.65
CA ARG A 114 -22.20 17.01 11.88
C ARG A 114 -23.55 16.42 11.47
N SER A 115 -23.76 15.12 11.68
CA SER A 115 -25.01 14.41 11.36
C SER A 115 -25.95 14.30 12.57
N LEU A 116 -25.69 15.04 13.66
CA LEU A 116 -26.51 15.20 14.87
C LEU A 116 -26.85 16.68 15.04
#